data_AF-A0A6L9QBD3-F1
#
_entry.id   AF-A0A6L9QBD3-F1
#
_cell.length_a   1.000
_cell.length_b   1.000
_cell.length_c   1.000
_cell.angle_alpha   90.00
_cell.angle_beta   90.00
_cell.angle_gamma   90.00
#
_symmetry.space_group_name_H-M   'P 1'
#
loop_
_entity.id
_entity.type
_entity.pdbx_description
1 polymer ?
#
loop_
_entity_poly.entity_id
_entity_poly.type
_entity_poly.pdbx_seq_one_letter_code
_entity_poly.pdbx_strand_id
1 'polypeptide(L)'
;HYLESGAEPDRAVRYARRAAAAAEARFAHGAAADLWARAVEALRAQGPGATRDRLEAEIAAIRAGALAGQVVAARERRLAAIADARAFGDVRLLARV
;
A
#
# COMPACT_ATOMS: atom_id res chain seq x y z
N HIS A 1 25.01 7.55 0.06
CA HIS A 1 24.78 8.21 -1.25
C HIS A 1 23.44 7.78 -1.85
N TYR A 2 22.54 8.77 -2.04
CA TYR A 2 21.16 8.75 -2.57
C TYR A 2 20.02 8.10 -1.75
N LEU A 3 20.27 7.38 -0.66
CA LEU A 3 19.20 6.87 0.22
C LEU A 3 18.83 7.79 1.40
N GLU A 4 19.60 8.87 1.63
CA GLU A 4 19.37 9.81 2.73
C GLU A 4 18.66 11.11 2.32
N SER A 5 18.40 11.35 1.03
CA SER A 5 17.95 12.68 0.61
C SER A 5 16.45 12.94 0.80
N GLY A 6 15.62 11.91 0.96
CA GLY A 6 14.16 12.10 0.99
C GLY A 6 13.62 12.90 -0.21
N ALA A 7 14.41 13.06 -1.28
CA ALA A 7 14.27 14.22 -2.16
C ALA A 7 13.05 14.13 -3.10
N GLU A 8 12.51 12.93 -3.31
CA GLU A 8 11.37 12.73 -4.21
C GLU A 8 10.48 11.55 -3.76
N PRO A 9 9.75 11.70 -2.64
CA PRO A 9 8.88 10.63 -2.12
C PRO A 9 7.83 10.20 -3.16
N ASP A 10 7.38 11.12 -4.01
CA ASP A 10 6.45 10.82 -5.09
C ASP A 10 7.05 9.89 -6.16
N ARG A 11 8.36 10.01 -6.45
CA ARG A 11 9.04 9.08 -7.35
C ARG A 11 9.12 7.69 -6.73
N ALA A 12 9.45 7.61 -5.43
CA ALA A 12 9.53 6.34 -4.72
C ALA A 12 8.18 5.60 -4.75
N VAL A 13 7.08 6.31 -4.45
CA VAL A 13 5.72 5.76 -4.55
C VAL A 13 5.43 5.29 -5.97
N ARG A 14 5.64 6.15 -6.98
CA ARG A 14 5.35 5.80 -8.38
C ARG A 14 6.10 4.55 -8.84
N TYR A 15 7.39 4.45 -8.53
CA TYR A 15 8.18 3.28 -8.93
C TYR A 15 7.78 2.02 -8.17
N ALA A 16 7.51 2.12 -6.87
CA ALA A 16 7.01 1.00 -6.07
C ALA A 16 5.68 0.48 -6.63
N ARG A 17 4.72 1.35 -6.93
CA ARG A 17 3.43 0.98 -7.53
C ARG A 17 3.60 0.29 -8.89
N ARG A 18 4.46 0.84 -9.77
CA ARG A 18 4.73 0.25 -11.10
C ARG A 18 5.39 -1.13 -10.99
N ALA A 19 6.36 -1.27 -10.08
CA ALA A 19 7.02 -2.54 -9.83
C ALA A 19 6.05 -3.58 -9.24
N ALA A 20 5.20 -3.17 -8.29
CA ALA A 20 4.19 -4.03 -7.69
C ALA A 20 3.20 -4.55 -8.73
N ALA A 21 2.65 -3.68 -9.58
CA ALA A 21 1.76 -4.07 -10.67
C ALA A 21 2.44 -5.03 -11.66
N ALA A 22 3.71 -4.82 -11.97
CA ALA A 22 4.48 -5.71 -12.83
C ALA A 22 4.79 -7.07 -12.17
N ALA A 23 4.88 -7.13 -10.84
CA ALA A 23 5.00 -8.37 -10.08
C ALA A 23 3.66 -9.12 -10.03
N GLU A 24 2.53 -8.42 -9.79
CA GLU A 24 1.18 -8.98 -9.84
C GLU A 24 0.87 -9.62 -11.19
N ALA A 25 1.22 -8.94 -12.29
CA ALA A 25 1.05 -9.46 -13.66
C ALA A 25 1.82 -10.75 -13.94
N ARG A 26 2.85 -11.06 -13.14
CA ARG A 26 3.67 -12.28 -13.21
C ARG A 26 3.33 -13.27 -12.11
N PHE A 27 2.25 -13.06 -11.36
CA PHE A 27 1.83 -13.85 -10.20
C PHE A 27 2.86 -13.92 -9.06
N ALA A 28 3.81 -12.98 -9.03
CA ALA A 28 4.79 -12.84 -7.96
C ALA A 28 4.19 -12.08 -6.77
N HIS A 29 3.13 -12.64 -6.17
CA HIS A 29 2.27 -11.93 -5.20
C HIS A 29 2.98 -11.54 -3.90
N GLY A 30 3.97 -12.33 -3.44
CA GLY A 30 4.79 -11.96 -2.28
C GLY A 30 5.60 -10.69 -2.54
N ALA A 31 6.31 -10.65 -3.67
CA ALA A 31 7.07 -9.46 -4.07
C ALA A 31 6.16 -8.25 -4.31
N ALA A 32 4.96 -8.46 -4.88
CA ALA A 32 3.97 -7.40 -5.02
C ALA A 32 3.52 -6.85 -3.66
N ALA A 33 3.25 -7.71 -2.68
CA ALA A 33 2.85 -7.30 -1.34
C ALA A 33 3.94 -6.44 -0.66
N ASP A 34 5.20 -6.84 -0.77
CA ASP A 34 6.34 -6.08 -0.23
C ASP A 34 6.49 -4.70 -0.89
N LEU A 35 6.32 -4.62 -2.21
CA LEU A 35 6.39 -3.36 -2.95
C LEU A 35 5.22 -2.42 -2.62
N TRP A 36 4.00 -2.96 -2.47
CA TRP A 36 2.85 -2.18 -2.01
C TRP A 36 3.04 -1.68 -0.57
N ALA A 37 3.59 -2.50 0.33
CA ALA A 37 3.91 -2.08 1.70
C ALA A 37 4.93 -0.93 1.71
N ARG A 38 5.97 -0.98 0.86
CA ARG A 38 6.92 0.15 0.72
C ARG A 38 6.26 1.42 0.20
N ALA A 39 5.30 1.31 -0.72
CA ALA A 39 4.53 2.44 -1.20
C ALA A 39 3.67 3.06 -0.08
N VAL A 40 3.04 2.22 0.76
CA VAL A 40 2.28 2.65 1.94
C VAL A 40 3.16 3.45 2.91
N GLU A 41 4.35 2.94 3.24
CA GLU A 41 5.26 3.65 4.17
C GLU A 41 5.74 4.98 3.60
N ALA A 42 6.06 5.03 2.30
CA ALA A 42 6.40 6.28 1.64
C ALA A 42 5.24 7.29 1.67
N LEU A 43 4.00 6.84 1.43
CA LEU A 43 2.81 7.70 1.51
C LEU A 43 2.50 8.14 2.94
N ARG A 44 2.75 7.28 3.93
CA ARG A 44 2.62 7.63 5.36
C ARG A 44 3.58 8.77 5.73
N ALA A 45 4.81 8.73 5.21
CA ALA A 45 5.80 9.78 5.43
C ALA A 45 5.44 11.13 4.78
N GLN A 46 4.59 11.15 3.74
CA GLN A 46 4.08 12.38 3.13
C GLN A 46 3.00 13.09 3.96
N GLY A 47 2.45 12.42 4.98
CA GLY A 47 1.48 12.99 5.90
C GLY A 47 0.02 12.94 5.42
N PRO A 48 -0.90 13.67 6.08
CA PRO A 48 -2.35 13.49 5.93
C PRO A 48 -2.89 13.72 4.52
N GLY A 49 -2.25 14.59 3.72
CA GLY A 49 -2.65 14.86 2.33
C GLY A 49 -2.59 13.63 1.42
N ALA A 50 -1.75 12.65 1.76
CA ALA A 50 -1.59 11.40 1.03
C ALA A 50 -2.49 10.26 1.54
N THR A 51 -3.42 10.52 2.47
CA THR A 51 -4.21 9.47 3.14
C THR A 51 -5.01 8.61 2.17
N ARG A 52 -5.67 9.22 1.17
CA ARG A 52 -6.42 8.49 0.14
C ARG A 52 -5.53 7.53 -0.63
N ASP A 53 -4.41 8.04 -1.15
CA ASP A 53 -3.42 7.26 -1.89
C ASP A 53 -2.82 6.12 -1.05
N ARG A 54 -2.56 6.39 0.23
CA ARG A 54 -2.06 5.40 1.18
C ARG A 54 -3.07 4.28 1.36
N LEU A 55 -4.35 4.59 1.58
CA LEU A 55 -5.42 3.61 1.74
C LEU A 55 -5.66 2.78 0.47
N GLU A 56 -5.53 3.37 -0.72
CA GLU A 56 -5.58 2.60 -1.97
C GLU A 56 -4.41 1.63 -2.10
N ALA A 57 -3.20 2.04 -1.68
CA ALA A 57 -2.03 1.16 -1.63
C ALA A 57 -2.18 0.06 -0.56
N GLU A 58 -2.83 0.34 0.58
CA GLU A 58 -3.16 -0.67 1.60
C GLU A 58 -4.10 -1.75 1.04
N ILE A 59 -5.15 -1.37 0.30
CA ILE A 59 -6.05 -2.34 -0.36
C ILE A 59 -5.27 -3.26 -1.30
N ALA A 60 -4.35 -2.69 -2.09
CA ALA A 60 -3.51 -3.47 -2.99
C ALA A 60 -2.56 -4.41 -2.22
N ALA A 61 -1.95 -3.94 -1.12
CA ALA A 61 -1.10 -4.75 -0.25
C ALA A 61 -1.87 -5.90 0.42
N ILE A 62 -3.08 -5.65 0.91
CA ILE A 62 -3.96 -6.67 1.51
C ILE A 62 -4.27 -7.76 0.50
N ARG A 63 -4.69 -7.37 -0.71
CA ARG A 63 -5.01 -8.31 -1.80
C ARG A 63 -3.78 -9.13 -2.20
N ALA A 64 -2.64 -8.48 -2.44
CA ALA A 64 -1.41 -9.17 -2.82
C ALA A 64 -0.93 -10.13 -1.72
N GLY A 65 -0.97 -9.71 -0.45
CA GLY A 65 -0.61 -10.56 0.69
C GLY A 65 -1.54 -11.77 0.83
N ALA A 66 -2.85 -11.59 0.65
CA ALA A 66 -3.81 -12.70 0.65
C ALA A 66 -3.53 -13.71 -0.48
N LEU A 67 -3.26 -13.22 -1.70
CA LEU A 67 -2.88 -14.06 -2.85
C LEU A 67 -1.53 -14.76 -2.67
N ALA A 68 -0.63 -14.18 -1.88
CA ALA A 68 0.65 -14.78 -1.50
C ALA A 68 0.53 -15.82 -0.37
N GLY A 69 -0.67 -16.07 0.16
CA GLY A 69 -0.89 -16.99 1.28
C GLY A 69 -0.62 -16.39 2.67
N GLN A 70 -0.31 -15.09 2.77
CA GLN A 70 -0.05 -14.38 4.03
C GLN A 70 -1.37 -13.93 4.72
N VAL A 71 -2.31 -14.87 4.88
CA VAL A 71 -3.70 -14.58 5.25
C VAL A 71 -3.82 -13.84 6.60
N VAL A 72 -3.04 -14.23 7.61
CA VAL A 72 -3.07 -13.59 8.94
C VAL A 72 -2.61 -12.13 8.86
N ALA A 73 -1.45 -11.88 8.24
CA ALA A 73 -0.91 -10.54 8.08
C ALA A 73 -1.83 -9.66 7.20
N ALA A 74 -2.43 -10.21 6.15
CA ALA A 74 -3.40 -9.51 5.32
C ALA A 74 -4.66 -9.11 6.12
N ARG A 75 -5.15 -10.00 7.00
CA ARG A 75 -6.28 -9.73 7.88
C ARG A 75 -5.98 -8.62 8.89
N GLU A 76 -4.82 -8.66 9.53
CA GLU A 76 -4.39 -7.63 10.48
C GLU A 76 -4.28 -6.26 9.81
N ARG A 77 -3.63 -6.21 8.64
CA ARG A 77 -3.55 -5.00 7.81
C ARG A 77 -4.93 -4.49 7.43
N ARG A 78 -5.87 -5.38 7.04
CA ARG A 78 -7.24 -5.00 6.71
C ARG A 78 -7.97 -4.35 7.88
N LEU A 79 -7.84 -4.89 9.09
CA LEU A 79 -8.47 -4.31 10.28
C LEU A 79 -7.95 -2.89 10.57
N ALA A 80 -6.65 -2.67 10.44
CA ALA A 80 -6.06 -1.34 10.56
C ALA A 80 -6.57 -0.39 9.47
N ALA A 81 -6.58 -0.82 8.21
CA ALA A 81 -7.07 -0.03 7.08
C ALA A 81 -8.56 0.34 7.20
N ILE A 82 -9.40 -0.52 7.78
CA ILE A 82 -10.82 -0.21 8.07
C ILE A 82 -10.93 0.95 9.06
N ALA A 83 -10.13 0.92 10.14
CA ALA A 83 -10.14 2.00 11.13
C ALA A 83 -9.71 3.33 10.51
N ASP A 84 -8.63 3.32 9.73
CA ASP A 84 -8.13 4.49 9.01
C ASP A 84 -9.14 5.01 7.98
N ALA A 85 -9.78 4.13 7.20
CA ALA A 85 -10.75 4.51 6.19
C ALA A 85 -12.03 5.10 6.82
N ARG A 86 -12.47 4.58 7.98
CA ARG A 86 -13.55 5.18 8.78
C ARG A 86 -13.19 6.59 9.24
N ALA A 87 -11.99 6.79 9.75
CA ALA A 87 -11.50 8.10 10.17
C ALA A 87 -11.37 9.08 8.99
N PHE A 88 -11.00 8.60 7.81
CA PHE A 88 -10.90 9.42 6.60
C PHE A 88 -12.26 9.84 6.02
N GLY A 89 -13.33 9.07 6.26
CA GLY A 89 -14.70 9.42 5.88
C GLY A 89 -15.09 9.12 4.42
N ASP A 90 -14.22 8.50 3.63
CA ASP A 90 -14.57 8.07 2.26
C ASP A 90 -15.23 6.69 2.29
N VAL A 91 -16.56 6.67 2.21
CA VAL A 91 -17.39 5.45 2.26
C VAL A 91 -17.08 4.50 1.10
N ARG A 92 -16.74 5.02 -0.09
CA ARG A 92 -16.40 4.16 -1.24
C ARG A 92 -15.08 3.45 -1.02
N LEU A 93 -14.12 4.14 -0.41
CA LEU A 93 -12.84 3.54 -0.06
C LEU A 93 -13.01 2.50 1.04
N LEU A 94 -13.78 2.82 2.08
CA LEU A 94 -14.13 1.89 3.16
C LEU A 94 -14.77 0.59 2.66
N ALA A 95 -15.68 0.68 1.67
CA ALA A 95 -16.34 -0.50 1.10
C ALA A 95 -15.40 -1.43 0.31
N ARG A 96 -14.23 -0.94 -0.11
CA ARG A 96 -13.23 -1.70 -0.88
C ARG A 96 -12.16 -2.35 -0.01
N VAL A 97 -12.03 -1.95 1.25
CA VAL A 97 -11.09 -2.54 2.22
C VAL A 97 -11.61 -3.88 2.71
#